data_AF-A0A2W0BS71-F1
#
_entry.id   AF-A0A2W0BS71-F1
#
_cell.length_a   1.000
_cell.length_b   1.000
_cell.length_c   1.000
_cell.angle_alpha   90.00
_cell.angle_beta   90.00
_cell.angle_gamma   90.00
#
_symmetry.space_group_name_H-M   'P 1'
#
loop_
_entity.id
_entity.type
_entity.pdbx_description
1 polymer ?
#
loop_
_entity_poly.entity_id
_entity_poly.type
_entity_poly.pdbx_seq_one_letter_code
_entity_poly.pdbx_strand_id
1 'polypeptide(L)' 'MFHVVALNDDVLALYRTRAKRSEVLLYKRNEGVLSKVMLPEKGAALERRIARSFQNIVAMSLQ' A
#
# COMPACT_ATOMS: atom_id res chain seq x y z
N MET A 1 -7.38 -5.14 12.85
CA MET A 1 -6.04 -5.71 12.59
C MET A 1 -5.49 -5.09 11.32
N PHE A 2 -4.20 -4.80 11.25
CA PHE A 2 -3.54 -4.36 10.02
C PHE A 2 -2.91 -5.58 9.33
N HIS A 3 -3.02 -5.63 8.01
CA HIS A 3 -2.36 -6.61 7.17
C HIS A 3 -1.11 -5.95 6.58
N VAL A 4 -0.02 -6.72 6.49
CA VAL A 4 1.27 -6.25 5.97
C VAL A 4 1.58 -7.03 4.71
N VAL A 5 1.91 -6.32 3.63
CA VAL A 5 2.38 -6.89 2.36
C VAL A 5 3.75 -6.29 2.08
N ALA A 6 4.76 -7.16 1.98
CA ALA A 6 6.05 -6.74 1.45
C ALA A 6 5.92 -6.56 -0.06
N LEU A 7 6.20 -5.35 -0.54
CA LEU A 7 6.13 -5.02 -1.97
C LEU A 7 7.48 -5.21 -2.65
N ASN A 8 8.56 -4.96 -1.92
CA ASN A 8 9.93 -5.37 -2.23
C ASN A 8 10.76 -5.35 -0.92
N ASP A 9 12.08 -5.48 -1.02
CA ASP A 9 12.99 -5.52 0.14
C ASP A 9 12.97 -4.22 0.99
N ASP A 10 12.62 -3.09 0.37
CA ASP A 10 12.66 -1.76 0.97
C ASP A 10 11.28 -1.16 1.28
N VAL A 11 10.19 -1.68 0.69
CA VAL A 11 8.85 -1.10 0.80
C VAL A 11 7.83 -2.11 1.32
N LEU A 12 7.12 -1.70 2.37
CA LEU A 12 6.01 -2.41 2.98
C LEU A 12 4.71 -1.61 2.76
N ALA A 13 3.64 -2.30 2.37
CA ALA A 13 2.29 -1.77 2.44
C ALA A 13 1.58 -2.33 3.67
N LEU A 14 1.18 -1.46 4.58
CA LEU A 14 0.29 -1.80 5.70
C LEU A 14 -1.12 -1.35 5.34
N TYR A 15 -2.08 -2.25 5.28
CA TYR A 15 -3.46 -1.86 5.05
C TYR A 15 -4.41 -2.38 6.13
N ARG A 16 -5.47 -1.61 6.36
CA ARG A 16 -6.65 -2.08 7.10
C ARG A 16 -7.90 -1.86 6.28
N THR A 17 -8.76 -2.85 6.26
CA THR A 17 -10.07 -2.76 5.62
C THR A 17 -11.14 -2.44 6.66
N ARG A 18 -11.96 -1.43 6.38
CA ARG A 18 -13.20 -1.11 7.12
C ARG A 18 -14.41 -1.41 6.26
N ALA A 19 -15.61 -1.34 6.86
CA ALA A 19 -16.88 -1.68 6.22
C ALA A 19 -17.19 -0.96 4.88
N LYS A 20 -16.49 0.12 4.50
CA LYS A 20 -16.67 0.82 3.20
C LYS A 20 -15.38 1.27 2.50
N ARG A 21 -14.22 1.16 3.15
CA ARG A 21 -12.96 1.73 2.65
C ARG A 21 -11.78 1.00 3.26
N SER A 22 -10.67 1.03 2.55
CA SER A 22 -9.40 0.57 3.08
C SER A 22 -8.44 1.72 3.21
N GLU A 23 -7.68 1.69 4.29
CA GLU A 23 -6.60 2.62 4.57
C GLU A 23 -5.31 1.87 4.29
N VAL A 24 -4.47 2.41 3.42
CA VAL A 24 -3.17 1.88 3.05
C VAL A 24 -2.09 2.87 3.44
N LEU A 25 -1.07 2.38 4.13
CA LEU A 25 0.14 3.10 4.49
C LEU A 25 1.29 2.46 3.73
N LEU A 26 1.99 3.27 2.94
CA LEU A 26 3.24 2.88 2.30
C LEU A 26 4.39 3.28 3.21
N TYR A 27 5.24 2.33 3.53
CA TYR A 27 6.39 2.50 4.40
C TYR A 27 7.65 2.09 3.66
N LYS A 28 8.66 2.95 3.62
CA LYS A 28 9.99 2.63 3.09
C LYS A 28 10.97 2.56 4.24
N ARG A 29 11.71 1.46 4.31
CA ARG A 29 12.53 1.08 5.46
C ARG A 29 13.53 2.16 5.88
N ASN A 30 14.09 2.88 4.92
CA ASN A 30 15.12 3.90 5.16
C ASN A 30 14.59 5.34 5.25
N GLU A 31 13.31 5.58 4.91
CA GLU A 31 12.71 6.93 4.87
C GLU A 31 11.53 7.11 5.84
N GLY A 32 10.99 6.01 6.38
CA GLY A 32 9.80 6.04 7.23
C GLY A 32 8.51 5.90 6.42
N VAL A 33 7.44 6.57 6.86
CA VAL A 33 6.14 6.54 6.17
C VAL A 33 6.20 7.42 4.93
N LEU A 34 6.07 6.81 3.75
CA LEU A 34 6.07 7.52 2.46
C LEU A 34 4.74 8.20 2.19
N SER A 35 3.62 7.48 2.38
CA SER A 35 2.31 7.98 1.95
C SER A 35 1.16 7.21 2.60
N LYS A 36 0.04 7.90 2.77
CA LYS A 36 -1.23 7.32 3.24
C LYS A 36 -2.30 7.53 2.19
N VAL A 37 -2.90 6.44 1.74
CA VAL A 37 -3.93 6.46 0.70
C VAL A 37 -5.19 5.76 1.20
N MET A 38 -6.35 6.38 0.93
CA MET A 38 -7.66 5.78 1.18
C MET A 38 -8.19 5.21 -0.13
N LEU A 39 -8.47 3.91 -0.15
CA LEU A 39 -9.00 3.23 -1.32
C LEU A 39 -10.45 2.77 -1.08
N PRO A 40 -11.32 2.84 -2.10
CA PRO A 40 -12.70 2.35 -1.98
C PRO A 40 -12.76 0.81 -1.94
N GLU A 41 -11.71 0.15 -2.41
CA GLU A 41 -11.61 -1.31 -2.53
C GLU A 41 -11.24 -2.00 -1.22
N LYS A 42 -11.46 -3.31 -1.14
CA LYS A 42 -11.32 -4.12 0.08
C LYS A 42 -10.70 -5.50 -0.19
N GLY A 43 -10.09 -6.07 0.85
CA GLY A 43 -9.66 -7.48 0.89
C GLY A 43 -8.80 -7.89 -0.30
N ALA A 44 -9.05 -9.08 -0.86
CA ALA A 44 -8.24 -9.65 -1.95
C ALA A 44 -8.21 -8.82 -3.25
N ALA A 45 -9.20 -7.96 -3.50
CA ALA A 45 -9.17 -7.05 -4.65
C ALA A 45 -8.20 -5.89 -4.41
N LEU A 46 -8.20 -5.35 -3.19
CA LEU A 46 -7.24 -4.36 -2.72
C LEU A 46 -5.82 -4.93 -2.75
N GLU A 47 -5.59 -6.13 -2.20
CA GLU A 47 -4.27 -6.78 -2.19
C GLU A 47 -3.70 -6.94 -3.60
N ARG A 48 -4.52 -7.47 -4.53
CA ARG A 48 -4.13 -7.61 -5.94
C ARG A 48 -3.86 -6.26 -6.61
N ARG A 49 -4.57 -5.20 -6.24
CA ARG A 49 -4.32 -3.86 -6.78
C ARG A 49 -3.08 -3.22 -6.17
N ILE A 50 -2.83 -3.37 -4.86
CA ILE A 50 -1.59 -2.89 -4.23
C ILE A 50 -0.39 -3.58 -4.91
N ALA A 51 -0.43 -4.89 -5.10
CA ALA A 51 0.64 -5.64 -5.77
C ALA A 51 0.88 -5.17 -7.22
N ARG A 52 -0.18 -4.84 -7.97
CA ARG A 52 -0.06 -4.37 -9.37
C ARG A 52 0.28 -2.89 -9.51
N SER A 53 -0.36 -2.03 -8.74
CA SER A 53 -0.21 -0.57 -8.83
C SER A 53 1.08 -0.07 -8.20
N PHE A 54 1.78 -0.85 -7.37
CA PHE A 54 3.06 -0.45 -6.80
C PHE A 54 4.13 -0.15 -7.86
N GLN A 55 4.22 -0.95 -8.92
CA GLN A 55 5.13 -0.66 -10.04
C GLN A 55 4.89 0.75 -10.61
N ASN A 56 3.62 1.16 -10.71
CA ASN A 56 3.26 2.48 -11.21
C ASN A 56 3.44 3.59 -10.16
N ILE A 57 3.12 3.34 -8.88
CA ILE A 57 3.24 4.34 -7.80
C ILE A 57 4.71 4.67 -7.52
N VAL A 58 5.62 3.69 -7.54
CA VAL A 58 7.07 3.93 -7.41
C VAL A 58 7.64 4.63 -8.64
N ALA A 59 7.23 4.21 -9.84
CA ALA A 59 7.69 4.84 -11.08
C ALA A 59 7.32 6.33 -11.15
N MET A 60 6.19 6.73 -10.54
CA MET A 60 5.74 8.12 -10.51
C MET A 60 6.26 8.95 -9.33
N SER A 61 6.73 8.34 -8.22
CA SER A 61 7.28 9.10 -7.07
C SER A 61 8.78 9.36 -7.17
N LEU A 62 9.45 8.83 -8.20
CA LEU A 62 10.86 9.04 -8.53
C LEU A 62 11.08 10.08 -9.66
N GLN A 63 10.01 10.73 -10.13
CA GLN A 63 10.04 11.89 -11.02
C GLN A 63 9.80 13.17 -10.22
#